data_AF-A0A925WR39-F1
#
_entry.id   AF-A0A925WR39-F1
#
_cell.length_a   1.000
_cell.length_b   1.000
_cell.length_c   1.000
_cell.angle_alpha   90.00
_cell.angle_beta   90.00
_cell.angle_gamma   90.00
#
_symmetry.space_group_name_H-M   'P 1'
#
loop_
_entity.id
_entity.type
_entity.pdbx_description
1 polymer ?
#
loop_
_entity_poly.entity_id
_entity_poly.type
_entity_poly.pdbx_seq_one_letter_code
_entity_poly.pdbx_strand_id
1 'polypeptide(L)'
;MSKTPIILPPPSRSSAGSVQDTIAGWKASLLDLTNRNPLVALPADGVVDLPAPNDVYEPLLRRRKPLTFWDLQNKAMDRTVLRDSGNYPARAAAWATFRHLHLQALSLLQGQDVNALYVVFGTLAWTQPGTGKVIRSPLLLVPVTLERRADGTAYSILRSQEEDVEVNPVLAHRLALPDVGISLPPSPEEAYLIPSSFLRKVTTLVEAWPDWEVEEKTCLGLFPLLKMRLYEDLVAQQEKATQHPLVAALAGNLDALEALPTVTLPASAETEQGGSEGTQHQLLDADPAQQRAILAAVRGQSFVLQGPPGTGKTQTITNIISECIAANKSVLLVSGRMASLDAVLRRLNDKGLGDLCLAAHSLKTSKRDILAQLEQGLNAPAAKGGGKTAKKDLEALDDLRRDLDAFARELHQKRALLALSVYEANGIVAESEAAQGRDGATPPLPFVVENPLLISTSQLEAIESLVEKSATHPSLAGAAESSLWNGAFTDPNRADLPAEANRVLQAVLMPLSRLEAVSRALAEQLSVAIPLQSSETDRLLQIAGTIRTASDWE
;
A
#
# COMPACT_ATOMS: atom_id res chain seq x y z
N MET A 1 -22.56 -12.48 13.01
CA MET A 1 -21.25 -13.01 12.57
C MET A 1 -20.18 -11.95 12.83
N SER A 2 -19.54 -12.01 14.00
CA SER A 2 -18.46 -11.09 14.38
C SER A 2 -17.21 -11.40 13.56
N LYS A 3 -16.73 -10.42 12.79
CA LYS A 3 -15.44 -10.53 12.09
C LYS A 3 -14.34 -10.28 13.11
N THR A 4 -13.77 -11.36 13.63
CA THR A 4 -12.51 -11.35 14.36
C THR A 4 -11.43 -10.72 13.46
N PRO A 5 -10.63 -9.75 13.94
CA PRO A 5 -9.50 -9.26 13.16
C PRO A 5 -8.56 -10.43 12.87
N ILE A 6 -8.14 -10.55 11.62
CA ILE A 6 -7.10 -11.51 11.21
C ILE A 6 -5.81 -11.07 11.91
N ILE A 7 -5.53 -11.67 13.05
CA ILE A 7 -4.22 -11.59 13.69
C ILE A 7 -3.30 -12.44 12.82
N LEU A 8 -2.48 -11.79 12.00
CA LEU A 8 -1.38 -12.46 11.33
C LEU A 8 -0.53 -13.14 12.41
N PRO A 9 -0.19 -14.44 12.27
CA PRO A 9 0.75 -15.07 13.19
C PRO A 9 2.06 -14.26 13.16
N PRO A 10 2.75 -14.09 14.30
CA PRO A 10 4.06 -13.47 14.29
C PRO A 10 4.94 -14.24 13.29
N PRO A 11 5.64 -13.55 12.37
CA PRO A 11 6.56 -14.24 11.47
C PRO A 11 7.55 -15.01 12.33
N SER A 12 7.69 -16.30 12.04
CA SER A 12 8.64 -17.16 12.74
C SER A 12 10.00 -16.46 12.79
N ARG A 13 10.59 -16.37 13.99
CA ARG A 13 11.98 -15.95 14.22
C ARG A 13 12.93 -16.97 13.56
N SER A 14 12.95 -17.02 12.23
CA SER A 14 13.89 -17.81 11.46
C SER A 14 15.14 -16.96 11.28
N SER A 15 16.24 -17.40 11.89
CA SER A 15 17.64 -16.98 11.69
C SER A 15 17.82 -15.60 11.05
N ALA A 16 18.19 -14.61 11.86
CA ALA A 16 18.75 -13.36 11.39
C ALA A 16 19.97 -13.66 10.50
N GLY A 17 19.76 -13.76 9.19
CA GLY A 17 20.80 -13.48 8.22
C GLY A 17 21.27 -12.05 8.47
N SER A 18 22.56 -11.79 8.27
CA SER A 18 23.05 -10.41 8.37
C SER A 18 22.22 -9.55 7.41
N VAL A 19 21.89 -8.31 7.78
CA VAL A 19 21.24 -7.34 6.87
C VAL A 19 21.99 -7.28 5.53
N GLN A 20 23.31 -7.49 5.57
CA GLN A 20 24.17 -7.58 4.41
C GLN A 20 23.87 -8.79 3.51
N ASP A 21 23.54 -9.96 4.08
CA ASP A 21 23.21 -11.17 3.32
C ASP A 21 21.89 -10.98 2.57
N THR A 22 20.90 -10.36 3.22
CA THR A 22 19.62 -10.04 2.57
C THR A 22 19.81 -9.02 1.46
N ILE A 23 20.60 -7.95 1.68
CA ILE A 23 20.93 -6.97 0.64
C ILE A 23 21.67 -7.64 -0.52
N ALA A 24 22.58 -8.58 -0.25
CA ALA A 24 23.25 -9.37 -1.29
C ALA A 24 22.23 -10.21 -2.09
N GLY A 25 21.24 -10.80 -1.42
CA GLY A 25 20.12 -11.48 -2.07
C GLY A 25 19.29 -10.56 -2.97
N TRP A 26 18.97 -9.34 -2.53
CA TRP A 26 18.29 -8.35 -3.35
C TRP A 26 19.11 -7.94 -4.57
N LYS A 27 20.41 -7.68 -4.39
CA LYS A 27 21.36 -7.39 -5.48
C LYS A 27 21.37 -8.52 -6.51
N ALA A 28 21.46 -9.77 -6.07
CA ALA A 28 21.40 -10.93 -6.95
C ALA A 28 20.07 -11.06 -7.69
N SER A 29 18.95 -10.68 -7.05
CA SER A 29 17.63 -10.71 -7.70
C SER A 29 17.44 -9.63 -8.79
N LEU A 30 18.12 -8.49 -8.64
CA LEU A 30 18.12 -7.40 -9.63
C LEU A 30 19.07 -7.71 -10.79
N LEU A 31 20.22 -8.32 -10.49
CA LEU A 31 21.24 -8.65 -11.48
C LEU A 31 20.87 -9.91 -12.28
N ASP A 32 20.11 -9.72 -13.35
CA ASP A 32 19.74 -10.79 -14.28
C ASP A 32 20.83 -11.00 -15.34
N LEU A 33 21.82 -11.85 -15.03
CA LEU A 33 22.87 -12.26 -15.99
C LEU A 33 22.49 -13.52 -16.78
N THR A 34 21.22 -13.92 -16.76
CA THR A 34 20.79 -15.13 -17.46
C THR A 34 20.61 -14.87 -18.95
N ASN A 35 20.63 -15.93 -19.75
CA ASN A 35 20.38 -15.86 -21.19
C ASN A 35 18.92 -15.48 -21.54
N ARG A 36 18.06 -15.23 -20.55
CA ARG A 36 16.72 -14.65 -20.74
C ARG A 36 16.76 -13.12 -20.85
N ASN A 37 17.82 -12.49 -20.35
CA ASN A 37 18.00 -11.06 -20.45
C ASN A 37 18.51 -10.70 -21.86
N PRO A 38 17.77 -9.88 -22.64
CA PRO A 38 18.17 -9.50 -24.00
C PRO A 38 19.48 -8.69 -24.04
N LEU A 39 19.87 -8.07 -22.92
CA LEU A 39 21.15 -7.39 -22.77
C LEU A 39 22.33 -8.36 -22.59
N VAL A 40 22.07 -9.61 -22.20
CA VAL A 40 23.11 -10.66 -22.11
C VAL A 40 23.07 -11.52 -23.36
N ALA A 41 21.91 -12.01 -23.78
CA ALA A 41 21.77 -12.82 -24.98
C ALA A 41 20.67 -12.22 -25.85
N LEU A 42 21.08 -11.64 -26.98
CA LEU A 42 20.19 -11.09 -28.00
C LEU A 42 19.22 -12.19 -28.44
N PRO A 43 17.89 -11.94 -28.36
CA PRO A 43 16.92 -12.94 -28.76
C PRO A 43 16.92 -13.09 -30.29
N ALA A 44 16.71 -14.32 -30.75
CA ALA A 44 16.65 -14.62 -32.19
C ALA A 44 15.40 -14.02 -32.84
N ASP A 45 14.29 -13.93 -32.08
CA ASP A 45 13.02 -13.35 -32.48
C ASP A 45 12.72 -12.10 -31.64
N GLY A 46 11.99 -11.14 -32.20
CA GLY A 46 11.58 -9.92 -31.49
C GLY A 46 12.55 -8.73 -31.63
N VAL A 47 13.54 -8.84 -32.51
CA VAL A 47 14.45 -7.75 -32.90
C VAL A 47 14.27 -7.49 -34.39
N VAL A 48 14.40 -6.25 -34.83
CA VAL A 48 14.41 -5.88 -36.24
C VAL A 48 15.83 -5.58 -36.68
N ASP A 49 16.35 -6.36 -37.63
CA ASP A 49 17.62 -6.05 -38.28
C ASP A 49 17.50 -4.75 -39.08
N LEU A 50 18.45 -3.85 -38.85
CA LEU A 50 18.54 -2.55 -39.51
C LEU A 50 19.60 -2.60 -40.63
N PRO A 51 19.59 -1.62 -41.56
CA PRO A 51 20.65 -1.44 -42.56
C PRO A 51 22.04 -1.32 -41.92
N ALA A 52 23.11 -1.32 -42.73
CA ALA A 52 24.47 -1.29 -42.23
C ALA A 52 24.72 -0.15 -41.22
N PRO A 53 25.66 -0.32 -40.25
CA PRO A 53 25.89 0.66 -39.19
C PRO A 53 26.05 2.10 -39.66
N ASN A 54 26.75 2.31 -40.78
CA ASN A 54 26.96 3.66 -41.32
C ASN A 54 25.68 4.29 -41.89
N ASP A 55 24.80 3.48 -42.49
CA ASP A 55 23.51 3.91 -43.04
C ASP A 55 22.50 4.27 -41.95
N VAL A 56 22.67 3.72 -40.74
CA VAL A 56 21.86 4.06 -39.56
C VAL A 56 22.47 5.26 -38.83
N TYR A 57 23.78 5.25 -38.61
CA TYR A 57 24.53 6.27 -37.87
C TYR A 57 24.40 7.67 -38.50
N GLU A 58 24.57 7.79 -39.81
CA GLU A 58 24.56 9.07 -40.52
C GLU A 58 23.23 9.83 -40.39
N PRO A 59 22.07 9.23 -40.74
CA PRO A 59 20.79 9.90 -40.57
C PRO A 59 20.40 10.05 -39.09
N LEU A 60 20.51 8.99 -38.27
CA LEU A 60 19.91 8.96 -36.94
C LEU A 60 20.69 9.76 -35.89
N LEU A 61 22.02 9.61 -35.86
CA LEU A 61 22.87 10.23 -34.84
C LEU A 61 23.48 11.54 -35.34
N ARG A 62 24.05 11.55 -36.55
CA ARG A 62 24.75 12.75 -37.07
C ARG A 62 23.80 13.82 -37.59
N ARG A 63 22.80 13.44 -38.38
CA ARG A 63 21.81 14.39 -38.95
C ARG A 63 20.55 14.55 -38.11
N ARG A 64 20.33 13.67 -37.12
CA ARG A 64 19.10 13.61 -36.30
C ARG A 64 17.81 13.56 -37.12
N LYS A 65 17.86 12.84 -38.25
CA LYS A 65 16.72 12.58 -39.12
C LYS A 65 16.05 11.25 -38.75
N PRO A 66 14.72 11.16 -38.84
CA PRO A 66 14.01 9.91 -38.57
C PRO A 66 14.35 8.86 -39.64
N LEU A 67 14.57 7.62 -39.21
CA LEU A 67 14.68 6.46 -40.09
C LEU A 67 13.29 5.88 -40.30
N THR A 68 12.75 5.99 -41.52
CA THR A 68 11.36 5.62 -41.81
C THR A 68 11.28 4.31 -42.58
N PHE A 69 10.49 3.38 -42.06
CA PHE A 69 10.26 2.04 -42.60
C PHE A 69 8.83 1.93 -43.12
N TRP A 70 8.69 1.70 -44.43
CA TRP A 70 7.40 1.66 -45.12
C TRP A 70 6.89 0.24 -45.31
N ASP A 71 5.58 0.02 -45.13
CA ASP A 71 4.97 -1.28 -45.38
C ASP A 71 4.91 -1.59 -46.89
N LEU A 72 5.69 -2.60 -47.31
CA LEU A 72 5.74 -3.08 -48.69
C LEU A 72 4.42 -3.68 -49.20
N GLN A 73 3.48 -4.04 -48.30
CA GLN A 73 2.17 -4.57 -48.71
C GLN A 73 1.25 -3.48 -49.27
N ASN A 74 1.54 -2.21 -48.98
CA ASN A 74 0.74 -1.10 -49.46
C ASN A 74 1.20 -0.68 -50.87
N LYS A 75 0.44 -1.08 -51.89
CA LYS A 75 0.74 -0.91 -53.33
C LYS A 75 0.85 0.56 -53.80
N ALA A 76 0.73 1.53 -52.91
CA ALA A 76 0.64 2.96 -53.23
C ALA A 76 2.00 3.68 -53.34
N MET A 77 3.12 3.02 -53.04
CA MET A 77 4.42 3.70 -52.99
C MET A 77 5.29 3.46 -54.22
N ASP A 78 5.70 4.56 -54.85
CA ASP A 78 6.60 4.59 -55.99
C ASP A 78 8.02 4.18 -55.53
N ARG A 79 8.57 3.11 -56.10
CA ARG A 79 9.86 2.50 -55.67
C ARG A 79 11.06 3.47 -55.83
N THR A 80 10.83 4.62 -56.45
CA THR A 80 11.76 5.74 -56.68
C THR A 80 12.02 6.58 -55.42
N VAL A 81 11.10 6.63 -54.45
CA VAL A 81 11.23 7.44 -53.21
C VAL A 81 12.15 6.77 -52.15
N LEU A 82 12.43 5.47 -52.31
CA LEU A 82 13.29 4.66 -51.42
C LEU A 82 14.80 4.89 -51.64
N ARG A 83 15.20 5.80 -52.53
CA ARG A 83 16.62 6.10 -52.81
C ARG A 83 17.18 7.24 -51.96
N ASP A 84 16.37 7.84 -51.10
CA ASP A 84 16.84 8.83 -50.15
C ASP A 84 17.28 8.16 -48.85
N SER A 85 18.39 8.65 -48.28
CA SER A 85 19.21 8.04 -47.20
C SER A 85 18.52 7.75 -45.84
N GLY A 86 17.19 7.74 -45.77
CA GLY A 86 16.42 7.48 -44.55
C GLY A 86 15.08 6.76 -44.75
N ASN A 87 14.76 6.28 -45.95
CA ASN A 87 13.53 5.53 -46.23
C ASN A 87 13.84 4.07 -46.62
N TYR A 88 13.33 3.12 -45.84
CA TYR A 88 13.60 1.70 -46.03
C TYR A 88 12.30 0.90 -46.22
N PRO A 89 12.31 -0.13 -47.08
CA PRO A 89 11.18 -1.04 -47.20
C PRO A 89 11.14 -2.05 -46.04
N ALA A 90 10.04 -2.11 -45.30
CA ALA A 90 9.82 -3.13 -44.27
C ALA A 90 9.29 -4.42 -44.91
N ARG A 91 10.01 -5.53 -44.73
CA ARG A 91 9.49 -6.87 -45.06
C ARG A 91 8.34 -7.24 -44.13
N ALA A 92 7.43 -8.09 -44.57
CA ALA A 92 6.23 -8.49 -43.81
C ALA A 92 6.54 -9.00 -42.38
N ALA A 93 7.61 -9.80 -42.21
CA ALA A 93 8.05 -10.28 -40.90
C ALA A 93 8.59 -9.16 -39.98
N ALA A 94 9.30 -8.18 -40.56
CA ALA A 94 9.78 -7.01 -39.83
C ALA A 94 8.62 -6.11 -39.38
N TRP A 95 7.55 -6.01 -40.18
CA TRP A 95 6.38 -5.19 -39.87
C TRP A 95 5.62 -5.65 -38.61
N ALA A 96 5.39 -6.96 -38.48
CA ALA A 96 4.79 -7.53 -37.28
C ALA A 96 5.64 -7.25 -36.03
N THR A 97 6.97 -7.34 -36.18
CA THR A 97 7.94 -7.06 -35.12
C THR A 97 7.96 -5.57 -34.75
N PHE A 98 7.94 -4.65 -35.71
CA PHE A 98 7.80 -3.22 -35.44
C PHE A 98 6.53 -2.91 -34.64
N ARG A 99 5.39 -3.51 -35.03
CA ARG A 99 4.13 -3.34 -34.29
C ARG A 99 4.26 -3.86 -32.85
N HIS A 100 4.88 -5.02 -32.67
CA HIS A 100 5.10 -5.61 -31.35
C HIS A 100 5.99 -4.71 -30.47
N LEU A 101 7.15 -4.30 -31.00
CA LEU A 101 8.08 -3.39 -30.35
C LEU A 101 7.42 -2.06 -29.98
N HIS A 102 6.64 -1.47 -30.89
CA HIS A 102 5.92 -0.22 -30.63
C HIS A 102 4.93 -0.35 -29.47
N LEU A 103 4.09 -1.39 -29.47
CA LEU A 103 3.09 -1.59 -28.43
C LEU A 103 3.73 -1.90 -27.07
N GLN A 104 4.77 -2.72 -27.03
CA GLN A 104 5.48 -3.04 -25.80
C GLN A 104 6.27 -1.86 -25.26
N ALA A 105 6.97 -1.10 -26.12
CA ALA A 105 7.67 0.12 -25.72
C ALA A 105 6.69 1.13 -25.11
N LEU A 106 5.54 1.37 -25.77
CA LEU A 106 4.49 2.25 -25.23
C LEU A 106 3.95 1.75 -23.89
N SER A 107 3.74 0.45 -23.73
CA SER A 107 3.27 -0.13 -22.46
C SER A 107 4.27 0.06 -21.32
N LEU A 108 5.57 -0.08 -21.60
CA LEU A 108 6.63 0.12 -20.60
C LEU A 108 6.78 1.60 -20.24
N LEU A 109 6.73 2.48 -21.24
CA LEU A 109 6.74 3.93 -21.04
C LEU A 109 5.53 4.38 -20.20
N GLN A 110 4.31 4.00 -20.58
CA GLN A 110 3.10 4.43 -19.86
C GLN A 110 2.98 3.79 -18.47
N GLY A 111 3.42 2.53 -18.32
CA GLY A 111 3.29 1.78 -17.09
C GLY A 111 4.34 2.12 -16.05
N GLN A 112 5.61 2.22 -16.47
CA GLN A 112 6.77 2.29 -15.59
C GLN A 112 7.67 3.50 -15.84
N ASP A 113 7.37 4.35 -16.83
CA ASP A 113 8.24 5.46 -17.25
C ASP A 113 9.67 4.98 -17.59
N VAL A 114 9.77 3.84 -18.28
CA VAL A 114 11.05 3.24 -18.68
C VAL A 114 11.15 3.21 -20.20
N ASN A 115 12.20 3.86 -20.73
CA ASN A 115 12.57 3.70 -22.13
C ASN A 115 13.32 2.39 -22.27
N ALA A 116 12.65 1.43 -22.90
CA ALA A 116 13.22 0.12 -23.18
C ALA A 116 13.62 -0.02 -24.64
N LEU A 117 13.41 0.97 -25.51
CA LEU A 117 13.64 0.82 -26.94
C LEU A 117 15.00 1.41 -27.35
N TYR A 118 15.88 0.57 -27.89
CA TYR A 118 17.22 0.98 -28.30
C TYR A 118 17.56 0.44 -29.69
N VAL A 119 18.29 1.26 -30.44
CA VAL A 119 19.07 0.80 -31.58
C VAL A 119 20.42 0.35 -31.06
N VAL A 120 20.79 -0.88 -31.39
CA VAL A 120 22.07 -1.48 -31.04
C VAL A 120 23.03 -1.27 -32.20
N PHE A 121 24.24 -0.82 -31.90
CA PHE A 121 25.38 -0.84 -32.83
C PHE A 121 26.39 -1.89 -32.39
N GLY A 122 26.50 -2.95 -33.18
CA GLY A 122 27.41 -4.07 -32.99
C GLY A 122 26.94 -5.07 -31.93
N THR A 123 27.32 -6.32 -32.15
CA THR A 123 27.07 -7.41 -31.20
C THR A 123 28.34 -8.20 -30.96
N LEU A 124 28.62 -8.52 -29.71
CA LEU A 124 29.71 -9.42 -29.35
C LEU A 124 29.19 -10.86 -29.40
N ALA A 125 29.72 -11.68 -30.30
CA ALA A 125 29.59 -13.12 -30.26
C ALA A 125 30.68 -13.68 -29.34
N TRP A 126 30.30 -14.32 -28.23
CA TRP A 126 31.24 -14.83 -27.25
C TRP A 126 30.74 -16.12 -26.61
N THR A 127 31.69 -16.91 -26.14
CA THR A 127 31.42 -18.16 -25.43
C THR A 127 31.26 -17.87 -23.95
N GLN A 128 30.08 -18.16 -23.39
CA GLN A 128 29.80 -17.94 -21.99
C GLN A 128 30.61 -18.91 -21.09
N PRO A 129 31.46 -18.41 -20.17
CA PRO A 129 32.19 -19.24 -19.22
C PRO A 129 31.25 -20.11 -18.39
N GLY A 130 31.63 -21.37 -18.19
CA GLY A 130 30.86 -22.37 -17.45
C GLY A 130 29.82 -23.13 -18.28
N THR A 131 29.13 -22.49 -19.23
CA THR A 131 28.15 -23.18 -20.09
C THR A 131 28.72 -23.62 -21.44
N GLY A 132 29.77 -22.94 -21.93
CA GLY A 132 30.36 -23.20 -23.24
C GLY A 132 29.43 -22.85 -24.41
N LYS A 133 28.30 -22.19 -24.15
CA LYS A 133 27.35 -21.78 -25.18
C LYS A 133 27.78 -20.47 -25.82
N VAL A 134 27.83 -20.44 -27.15
CA VAL A 134 28.03 -19.20 -27.90
C VAL A 134 26.75 -18.38 -27.86
N ILE A 135 26.86 -17.15 -27.36
CA ILE A 135 25.77 -16.17 -27.28
C ILE A 135 26.19 -14.87 -27.95
N ARG A 136 25.21 -14.05 -28.34
CA ARG A 136 25.44 -12.72 -28.91
C ARG A 136 24.92 -11.68 -27.95
N SER A 137 25.71 -10.68 -27.59
CA SER A 137 25.28 -9.59 -26.70
C SER A 137 25.34 -8.25 -27.42
N PRO A 138 24.36 -7.36 -27.22
CA PRO A 138 24.41 -6.01 -27.78
C PRO A 138 25.54 -5.20 -27.12
N LEU A 139 26.26 -4.39 -27.90
CA LEU A 139 27.41 -3.61 -27.40
C LEU A 139 27.06 -2.15 -27.08
N LEU A 140 26.69 -1.37 -28.11
CA LEU A 140 26.41 0.06 -27.96
C LEU A 140 24.90 0.30 -28.13
N LEU A 141 24.27 0.88 -27.11
CA LEU A 141 22.82 1.11 -27.03
C LEU A 141 22.52 2.59 -27.27
N VAL A 142 21.71 2.86 -28.29
CA VAL A 142 21.26 4.20 -28.65
C VAL A 142 19.76 4.31 -28.37
N PRO A 143 19.34 5.13 -27.40
CA PRO A 143 17.93 5.23 -27.05
C PRO A 143 17.13 5.91 -28.16
N VAL A 144 16.03 5.27 -28.54
CA VAL A 144 15.16 5.70 -29.64
C VAL A 144 13.68 5.64 -29.27
N THR A 145 12.87 6.41 -29.97
CA THR A 145 11.41 6.28 -29.97
C THR A 145 10.94 5.72 -31.31
N LEU A 146 9.83 4.99 -31.26
CA LEU A 146 9.20 4.43 -32.45
C LEU A 146 7.82 5.04 -32.63
N GLU A 147 7.68 5.87 -33.64
CA GLU A 147 6.43 6.53 -33.99
C GLU A 147 5.75 5.79 -35.14
N ARG A 148 4.44 5.58 -35.00
CA ARG A 148 3.61 5.07 -36.09
C ARG A 148 2.95 6.24 -36.80
N ARG A 149 3.11 6.31 -38.11
CA ARG A 149 2.44 7.33 -38.93
C ARG A 149 0.92 7.19 -38.83
N ALA A 150 0.19 8.31 -38.86
CA ALA A 150 -1.26 8.33 -38.67
C ALA A 150 -2.04 7.50 -39.71
N ASP A 151 -1.55 7.43 -40.95
CA ASP A 151 -2.09 6.59 -42.03
C ASP A 151 -1.78 5.09 -41.85
N GLY A 152 -0.98 4.74 -40.83
CA GLY A 152 -0.60 3.38 -40.51
C GLY A 152 0.35 2.72 -41.50
N THR A 153 0.89 3.46 -42.47
CA THR A 153 1.68 2.94 -43.60
C THR A 153 3.19 2.89 -43.35
N ALA A 154 3.66 3.57 -42.31
CA ALA A 154 5.06 3.61 -41.95
C ALA A 154 5.29 3.66 -40.43
N TYR A 155 6.46 3.17 -40.01
CA TYR A 155 7.05 3.43 -38.70
C TYR A 155 8.31 4.27 -38.86
N SER A 156 8.50 5.26 -37.99
CA SER A 156 9.69 6.10 -37.96
C SER A 156 10.43 5.88 -36.64
N ILE A 157 11.72 5.56 -36.73
CA ILE A 157 12.63 5.52 -35.59
C ILE A 157 13.24 6.89 -35.42
N LEU A 158 13.14 7.47 -34.24
CA LEU A 158 13.73 8.76 -33.90
C LEU A 158 14.72 8.59 -32.75
N ARG A 159 15.83 9.34 -32.80
CA ARG A 159 16.77 9.44 -31.68
C ARG A 159 16.09 10.16 -30.52
N SER A 160 15.99 9.51 -29.36
CA SER A 160 15.54 10.18 -28.14
C SER A 160 16.52 11.29 -27.77
N GLN A 161 16.07 12.42 -27.23
CA GLN A 161 16.97 13.50 -26.80
C GLN A 161 17.24 13.50 -25.30
N GLU A 162 16.59 12.61 -24.56
CA GLU A 162 16.55 12.62 -23.09
C GLU A 162 17.64 11.74 -22.49
N GLU A 163 17.91 10.61 -23.15
CA GLU A 163 18.91 9.64 -22.73
C GLU A 163 20.13 9.70 -23.64
N ASP A 164 21.30 9.51 -23.04
CA ASP A 164 22.58 9.51 -23.74
C ASP A 164 22.86 8.11 -24.33
N VAL A 165 23.78 8.05 -25.29
CA VAL A 165 24.23 6.77 -25.84
C VAL A 165 25.07 6.07 -24.78
N GLU A 166 24.80 4.79 -24.54
CA GLU A 166 25.48 4.02 -23.50
C GLU A 166 26.00 2.68 -24.01
N VAL A 167 27.17 2.28 -23.52
CA VAL A 167 27.65 0.91 -23.67
C VAL A 167 26.81 0.03 -22.76
N ASN A 168 26.40 -1.13 -23.25
CA ASN A 168 25.57 -2.07 -22.51
C ASN A 168 26.15 -2.35 -21.11
N PRO A 169 25.55 -1.81 -20.04
CA PRO A 169 26.12 -1.87 -18.69
C PRO A 169 26.03 -3.29 -18.11
N VAL A 170 25.02 -4.06 -18.51
CA VAL A 170 24.87 -5.46 -18.08
C VAL A 170 25.98 -6.32 -18.66
N LEU A 171 26.30 -6.13 -19.95
CA LEU A 171 27.43 -6.82 -20.57
C LEU A 171 28.76 -6.35 -19.97
N ALA A 172 28.94 -5.04 -19.77
CA ALA A 172 30.14 -4.50 -19.14
C ALA A 172 30.37 -5.12 -17.75
N HIS A 173 29.31 -5.22 -16.94
CA HIS A 173 29.36 -5.89 -15.63
C HIS A 173 29.70 -7.38 -15.76
N ARG A 174 29.04 -8.09 -16.70
CA ARG A 174 29.28 -9.52 -16.93
C ARG A 174 30.73 -9.83 -17.34
N LEU A 175 31.32 -8.99 -18.19
CA LEU A 175 32.68 -9.17 -18.68
C LEU A 175 33.73 -8.76 -17.64
N ALA A 176 33.39 -7.82 -16.74
CA ALA A 176 34.27 -7.40 -15.65
C ALA A 176 34.37 -8.43 -14.51
N LEU A 177 33.51 -9.44 -14.48
CA LEU A 177 33.59 -10.52 -13.48
C LEU A 177 34.94 -11.27 -13.58
N PRO A 178 35.46 -11.83 -12.48
CA PRO A 178 36.79 -12.43 -12.43
C PRO A 178 37.01 -13.62 -13.38
N ASP A 179 35.95 -14.24 -13.89
CA ASP A 179 36.02 -15.34 -14.84
C ASP A 179 36.43 -14.89 -16.26
N VAL A 180 36.14 -13.64 -16.62
CA VAL A 180 36.50 -13.03 -17.90
C VAL A 180 37.54 -11.92 -17.72
N GLY A 181 37.29 -11.00 -16.78
CA GLY A 181 38.23 -9.93 -16.40
C GLY A 181 38.44 -8.83 -17.46
N ILE A 182 37.50 -8.63 -18.38
CA ILE A 182 37.57 -7.60 -19.42
C ILE A 182 36.77 -6.37 -18.99
N SER A 183 37.42 -5.21 -18.94
CA SER A 183 36.72 -3.92 -18.81
C SER A 183 36.41 -3.34 -20.19
N LEU A 184 35.13 -3.14 -20.50
CA LEU A 184 34.73 -2.43 -21.71
C LEU A 184 35.15 -0.94 -21.65
N PRO A 185 35.38 -0.29 -22.81
CA PRO A 185 35.60 1.14 -22.85
C PRO A 185 34.38 1.90 -22.31
N PRO A 186 34.58 3.09 -21.71
CA PRO A 186 33.47 3.90 -21.21
C PRO A 186 32.53 4.32 -22.33
N SER A 187 31.28 4.63 -21.97
CA SER A 187 30.29 5.17 -22.90
C SER A 187 30.83 6.42 -23.60
N PRO A 188 30.84 6.45 -24.95
CA PRO A 188 31.36 7.58 -25.69
C PRO A 188 30.39 8.77 -25.62
N GLU A 189 30.93 9.98 -25.52
CA GLU A 189 30.14 11.19 -25.73
C GLU A 189 29.61 11.22 -27.17
N GLU A 190 28.30 11.50 -27.33
CA GLU A 190 27.63 11.46 -28.64
C GLU A 190 28.29 12.38 -29.67
N ALA A 191 28.88 13.51 -29.24
CA ALA A 191 29.60 14.45 -30.11
C ALA A 191 30.83 13.85 -30.81
N TYR A 192 31.44 12.83 -30.20
CA TYR A 192 32.64 12.15 -30.71
C TYR A 192 32.38 10.69 -31.09
N LEU A 193 31.12 10.26 -31.04
CA LEU A 193 30.75 8.88 -31.26
C LEU A 193 30.88 8.52 -32.74
N ILE A 194 31.79 7.60 -33.06
CA ILE A 194 31.83 6.91 -34.35
C ILE A 194 31.69 5.41 -34.04
N PRO A 195 30.55 4.77 -34.32
CA PRO A 195 30.28 3.39 -33.91
C PRO A 195 31.36 2.40 -34.35
N SER A 196 31.83 2.48 -35.61
CA SER A 196 32.89 1.60 -36.11
C SER A 196 34.22 1.75 -35.35
N SER A 197 34.56 2.98 -34.93
CA SER A 197 35.76 3.20 -34.12
C SER A 197 35.64 2.58 -32.72
N PHE A 198 34.44 2.61 -32.13
CA PHE A 198 34.16 1.99 -30.85
C PHE A 198 34.23 0.46 -30.98
N LEU A 199 33.57 -0.11 -31.99
CA LEU A 199 33.58 -1.55 -32.23
C LEU A 199 35.00 -2.07 -32.44
N ARG A 200 35.84 -1.36 -33.20
CA ARG A 200 37.24 -1.73 -33.41
C ARG A 200 38.07 -1.73 -32.12
N LYS A 201 37.82 -0.79 -31.20
CA LYS A 201 38.46 -0.80 -29.85
C LYS A 201 38.05 -2.05 -29.07
N VAL A 202 36.77 -2.43 -29.14
CA VAL A 202 36.27 -3.66 -28.49
C VAL A 202 36.87 -4.90 -29.15
N THR A 203 36.99 -4.94 -30.48
CA THR A 203 37.65 -6.04 -31.21
C THR A 203 39.07 -6.28 -30.68
N THR A 204 39.88 -5.23 -30.54
CA THR A 204 41.24 -5.35 -30.01
C THR A 204 41.29 -5.85 -28.57
N LEU A 205 40.26 -5.58 -27.74
CA LEU A 205 40.19 -6.11 -26.38
C LEU A 205 39.86 -7.61 -26.34
N VAL A 206 39.08 -8.10 -27.31
CA VAL A 206 38.64 -9.51 -27.34
C VAL A 206 39.52 -10.39 -28.25
N GLU A 207 40.46 -9.82 -29.00
CA GLU A 207 41.42 -10.54 -29.86
C GLU A 207 42.20 -11.65 -29.11
N ALA A 208 42.39 -11.50 -27.79
CA ALA A 208 43.07 -12.49 -26.96
C ALA A 208 42.24 -13.77 -26.74
N TRP A 209 40.94 -13.75 -27.06
CA TRP A 209 40.02 -14.86 -26.80
C TRP A 209 39.69 -15.61 -28.09
N PRO A 210 40.04 -16.91 -28.20
CA PRO A 210 39.59 -17.73 -29.31
C PRO A 210 38.06 -17.87 -29.26
N ASP A 211 37.41 -17.84 -30.42
CA ASP A 211 35.95 -17.92 -30.62
C ASP A 211 35.14 -16.66 -30.27
N TRP A 212 35.79 -15.54 -29.94
CA TRP A 212 35.11 -14.26 -29.68
C TRP A 212 35.21 -13.34 -30.89
N GLU A 213 34.08 -12.84 -31.36
CA GLU A 213 34.00 -11.99 -32.56
C GLU A 213 33.05 -10.81 -32.32
N VAL A 214 33.46 -9.62 -32.77
CA VAL A 214 32.58 -8.45 -32.80
C VAL A 214 31.92 -8.40 -34.18
N GLU A 215 30.62 -8.65 -34.24
CA GLU A 215 29.82 -8.55 -35.46
C GLU A 215 29.30 -7.10 -35.62
N GLU A 216 29.59 -6.44 -36.74
CA GLU A 216 29.11 -5.08 -37.06
C GLU A 216 27.65 -5.07 -37.55
N LYS A 217 26.74 -5.61 -36.74
CA LYS A 217 25.30 -5.62 -37.03
C LYS A 217 24.58 -4.53 -36.25
N THR A 218 23.53 -4.00 -36.86
CA THR A 218 22.65 -3.00 -36.27
C THR A 218 21.25 -3.54 -36.18
N CYS A 219 20.61 -3.34 -35.04
CA CYS A 219 19.28 -3.88 -34.81
C CYS A 219 18.46 -3.01 -33.86
N LEU A 220 17.14 -3.10 -33.94
CA LEU A 220 16.18 -2.43 -33.07
C LEU A 220 15.51 -3.46 -32.18
N GLY A 221 15.53 -3.25 -30.87
CA GLY A 221 14.91 -4.18 -29.92
C GLY A 221 14.58 -3.54 -28.58
N LEU A 222 13.96 -4.34 -27.71
CA LEU A 222 13.64 -3.96 -26.34
C LEU A 222 14.72 -4.43 -25.37
N PHE A 223 15.36 -3.48 -24.70
CA PHE A 223 16.46 -3.66 -23.78
C PHE A 223 16.20 -2.87 -22.48
N PRO A 224 15.35 -3.38 -21.58
CA PRO A 224 15.00 -2.68 -20.35
C PRO A 224 16.18 -2.67 -19.35
N LEU A 225 16.74 -1.48 -19.13
CA LEU A 225 17.91 -1.29 -18.24
C LEU A 225 17.56 -1.00 -16.77
N LEU A 226 16.27 -0.85 -16.45
CA LEU A 226 15.80 -0.45 -15.12
C LEU A 226 16.43 -1.29 -13.99
N LYS A 227 16.48 -2.62 -14.13
CA LYS A 227 17.05 -3.49 -13.10
C LYS A 227 18.54 -3.24 -12.86
N MET A 228 19.30 -2.98 -13.92
CA MET A 228 20.72 -2.67 -13.81
C MET A 228 20.93 -1.32 -13.12
N ARG A 229 20.15 -0.30 -13.48
CA ARG A 229 20.20 1.03 -12.83
C ARG A 229 19.88 0.92 -11.33
N LEU A 230 18.86 0.13 -10.95
CA LEU A 230 18.52 -0.14 -9.55
C LEU A 230 19.64 -0.91 -8.81
N TYR A 231 20.31 -1.85 -9.49
CA TYR A 231 21.45 -2.56 -8.93
C TYR A 231 22.62 -1.61 -8.65
N GLU A 232 22.97 -0.75 -9.61
CA GLU A 232 24.05 0.23 -9.47
C GLU A 232 23.78 1.20 -8.32
N ASP A 233 22.54 1.71 -8.20
CA ASP A 233 22.13 2.58 -7.10
C ASP A 233 22.23 1.87 -5.73
N LEU A 234 21.75 0.63 -5.64
CA LEU A 234 21.85 -0.17 -4.42
C LEU A 234 23.31 -0.52 -4.06
N VAL A 235 24.18 -0.68 -5.05
CA VAL A 235 25.62 -0.83 -4.83
C VAL A 235 26.21 0.47 -4.30
N ALA A 236 25.92 1.60 -4.92
CA ALA A 236 26.43 2.92 -4.53
C ALA A 236 25.99 3.34 -3.12
N GLN A 237 24.76 2.99 -2.71
CA GLN A 237 24.21 3.36 -1.40
C GLN A 237 24.25 2.23 -0.36
N GLN A 238 25.02 1.16 -0.59
CA GLN A 238 25.00 -0.04 0.27
C GLN A 238 25.27 0.27 1.76
N GLU A 239 26.24 1.12 2.05
CA GLU A 239 26.60 1.46 3.43
C GLU A 239 25.43 2.15 4.15
N LYS A 240 24.83 3.15 3.52
CA LYS A 240 23.67 3.88 4.05
C LYS A 240 22.45 2.96 4.18
N ALA A 241 22.21 2.10 3.18
CA ALA A 241 21.11 1.16 3.20
C ALA A 241 21.23 0.17 4.37
N THR A 242 22.43 -0.34 4.64
CA THR A 242 22.67 -1.29 5.74
C THR A 242 22.47 -0.65 7.12
N GLN A 243 22.79 0.64 7.26
CA GLN A 243 22.63 1.39 8.51
C GLN A 243 21.20 1.88 8.76
N HIS A 244 20.34 1.87 7.74
CA HIS A 244 19.01 2.46 7.85
C HIS A 244 18.03 1.53 8.61
N PRO A 245 17.37 2.01 9.69
CA PRO A 245 16.50 1.16 10.53
C PRO A 245 15.37 0.45 9.76
N LEU A 246 14.71 1.15 8.82
CA LEU A 246 13.66 0.54 7.98
C LEU A 246 14.20 -0.56 7.05
N VAL A 247 15.42 -0.40 6.53
CA VAL A 247 16.00 -1.40 5.62
C VAL A 247 16.41 -2.64 6.42
N ALA A 248 16.96 -2.45 7.61
CA ALA A 248 17.23 -3.53 8.54
C ALA A 248 15.93 -4.29 8.92
N ALA A 249 14.84 -3.57 9.18
CA ALA A 249 13.54 -4.17 9.45
C ALA A 249 12.99 -4.97 8.25
N LEU A 250 13.08 -4.43 7.03
CA LEU A 250 12.74 -5.15 5.79
C LEU A 250 13.62 -6.38 5.56
N ALA A 251 14.86 -6.35 6.06
CA ALA A 251 15.78 -7.48 6.01
C ALA A 251 15.52 -8.54 7.09
N GLY A 252 14.54 -8.35 7.97
CA GLY A 252 14.13 -9.28 9.02
C GLY A 252 14.52 -8.88 10.44
N ASN A 253 15.28 -7.81 10.62
CA ASN A 253 15.65 -7.29 11.95
C ASN A 253 14.60 -6.29 12.44
N LEU A 254 13.48 -6.80 12.96
CA LEU A 254 12.37 -5.97 13.44
C LEU A 254 12.75 -5.08 14.64
N ASP A 255 13.73 -5.48 15.44
CA ASP A 255 14.21 -4.71 16.60
C ASP A 255 14.80 -3.35 16.17
N ALA A 256 15.27 -3.25 14.92
CA ALA A 256 15.72 -1.98 14.34
C ALA A 256 14.61 -0.92 14.31
N LEU A 257 13.33 -1.30 14.32
CA LEU A 257 12.21 -0.35 14.36
C LEU A 257 12.15 0.43 15.68
N GLU A 258 12.73 -0.07 16.77
CA GLU A 258 12.78 0.65 18.05
C GLU A 258 13.63 1.94 17.97
N ALA A 259 14.58 1.99 17.04
CA ALA A 259 15.40 3.18 16.79
C ALA A 259 14.65 4.28 16.03
N LEU A 260 13.47 3.98 15.48
CA LEU A 260 12.65 4.98 14.79
C LEU A 260 11.88 5.83 15.80
N PRO A 261 11.66 7.12 15.50
CA PRO A 261 10.88 8.00 16.36
C PRO A 261 9.46 7.44 16.53
N THR A 262 9.20 6.91 17.72
CA THR A 262 7.86 6.47 18.13
C THR A 262 7.14 7.69 18.69
N VAL A 263 6.37 8.36 17.85
CA VAL A 263 5.44 9.38 18.32
C VAL A 263 4.14 8.70 18.72
N THR A 264 3.69 8.92 19.93
CA THR A 264 2.35 8.50 20.35
C THR A 264 1.32 9.21 19.48
N LEU A 265 0.64 8.46 18.62
CA LEU A 265 -0.54 8.93 17.93
C LEU A 265 -1.73 8.86 18.89
N PRO A 266 -2.57 9.89 18.94
CA PRO A 266 -3.77 9.88 19.76
C PRO A 266 -4.69 8.73 19.31
N ALA A 267 -5.32 8.04 20.27
CA ALA A 267 -6.18 6.87 20.04
C ALA A 267 -7.39 7.19 19.15
N SER A 268 -7.89 8.44 19.24
CA SER A 268 -8.83 9.05 18.32
C SER A 268 -8.38 10.48 18.02
N ALA A 269 -8.74 11.02 16.85
CA ALA A 269 -8.50 12.44 16.53
C ALA A 269 -9.13 13.40 17.58
N GLU A 270 -10.10 12.90 18.35
CA GLU A 270 -10.79 13.59 19.44
C GLU A 270 -9.96 13.66 20.75
N THR A 271 -8.90 12.86 20.88
CA THR A 271 -8.07 12.81 22.10
C THR A 271 -6.93 13.84 22.09
N GLU A 272 -6.75 14.63 21.02
CA GLU A 272 -5.90 15.83 21.09
C GLU A 272 -6.65 16.95 21.83
N GLN A 273 -6.85 16.74 23.12
CA GLN A 273 -6.97 17.85 24.05
C GLN A 273 -5.61 18.58 24.05
N GLY A 274 -5.50 19.65 23.25
CA GLY A 274 -4.55 20.73 23.53
C GLY A 274 -3.18 20.74 22.83
N GLY A 275 -3.02 20.25 21.59
CA GLY A 275 -1.78 20.53 20.84
C GLY A 275 -1.92 20.19 19.35
N SER A 276 -1.97 21.12 18.40
CA SER A 276 -1.39 22.47 18.34
C SER A 276 -2.41 23.52 17.91
N GLU A 277 -2.32 24.71 18.51
CA GLU A 277 -2.82 26.01 18.03
C GLU A 277 -2.13 26.47 16.73
N GLY A 278 -1.86 25.52 15.84
CA GLY A 278 -1.19 25.72 14.55
C GLY A 278 -2.21 25.53 13.45
N THR A 279 -2.36 26.56 12.63
CA THR A 279 -3.09 26.57 11.37
C THR A 279 -2.92 25.23 10.63
N GLN A 280 -4.00 24.51 10.38
CA GLN A 280 -3.93 23.32 9.52
C GLN A 280 -3.85 23.77 8.07
N HIS A 281 -2.85 23.29 7.32
CA HIS A 281 -2.59 23.70 5.94
C HIS A 281 -3.09 22.65 4.93
N GLN A 282 -4.25 22.05 5.23
CA GLN A 282 -4.86 21.01 4.41
C GLN A 282 -5.61 21.60 3.22
N LEU A 283 -5.55 20.93 2.07
CA LEU A 283 -6.16 21.43 0.84
C LEU A 283 -7.53 20.81 0.54
N LEU A 284 -7.78 19.64 1.12
CA LEU A 284 -8.93 18.79 0.89
C LEU A 284 -9.48 18.31 2.23
N ASP A 285 -10.75 17.93 2.26
CA ASP A 285 -11.37 17.39 3.47
C ASP A 285 -10.64 16.13 3.96
N ALA A 286 -10.66 15.88 5.26
CA ALA A 286 -10.09 14.68 5.84
C ALA A 286 -11.02 14.12 6.91
N ASP A 287 -11.32 12.82 6.83
CA ASP A 287 -11.96 12.12 7.94
C ASP A 287 -10.97 11.92 9.12
N PRO A 288 -11.43 11.58 10.33
CA PRO A 288 -10.56 11.41 11.50
C PRO A 288 -9.41 10.40 11.30
N ALA A 289 -9.61 9.35 10.50
CA ALA A 289 -8.57 8.35 10.23
C ALA A 289 -7.50 8.89 9.27
N GLN A 290 -7.92 9.63 8.24
CA GLN A 290 -7.03 10.36 7.34
C GLN A 290 -6.26 11.45 8.09
N GLN A 291 -6.92 12.16 9.00
CA GLN A 291 -6.30 13.17 9.85
C GLN A 291 -5.16 12.60 10.70
N ARG A 292 -5.38 11.42 11.30
CA ARG A 292 -4.35 10.72 12.06
C ARG A 292 -3.13 10.38 11.19
N ALA A 293 -3.35 9.95 9.95
CA ALA A 293 -2.27 9.66 9.01
C ALA A 293 -1.49 10.93 8.61
N ILE A 294 -2.19 12.04 8.39
CA ILE A 294 -1.57 13.34 8.09
C ILE A 294 -0.67 13.78 9.25
N LEU A 295 -1.19 13.77 10.48
CA LEU A 295 -0.43 14.15 11.68
C LEU A 295 0.78 13.24 11.90
N ALA A 296 0.64 11.92 11.69
CA ALA A 296 1.75 10.97 11.79
C ALA A 296 2.89 11.34 10.84
N ALA A 297 2.56 11.65 9.58
CA ALA A 297 3.56 12.02 8.57
C ALA A 297 4.26 13.34 8.92
N VAL A 298 3.50 14.36 9.32
CA VAL A 298 4.05 15.68 9.70
C VAL A 298 4.97 15.56 10.91
N ARG A 299 4.66 14.68 11.87
CA ARG A 299 5.50 14.40 13.04
C ARG A 299 6.70 13.49 12.75
N GLY A 300 6.91 13.10 11.49
CA GLY A 300 8.08 12.34 11.04
C GLY A 300 7.98 10.83 11.28
N GLN A 301 6.78 10.30 11.47
CA GLN A 301 6.59 8.87 11.66
C GLN A 301 6.57 8.10 10.35
N SER A 302 7.14 6.90 10.38
CA SER A 302 7.01 5.92 9.29
C SER A 302 5.81 5.02 9.56
N PHE A 303 4.88 4.91 8.60
CA PHE A 303 3.69 4.08 8.74
C PHE A 303 3.19 3.57 7.38
N VAL A 304 2.33 2.56 7.44
CA VAL A 304 1.65 2.00 6.26
C VAL A 304 0.20 2.46 6.24
N LEU A 305 -0.20 3.15 5.16
CA LEU A 305 -1.57 3.61 4.96
C LEU A 305 -2.37 2.61 4.11
N GLN A 306 -3.09 1.69 4.76
CA GLN A 306 -3.98 0.75 4.10
C GLN A 306 -5.42 1.30 4.01
N GLY A 307 -6.14 0.89 2.97
CA GLY A 307 -7.47 1.41 2.66
C GLY A 307 -8.03 0.74 1.40
N PRO A 308 -9.31 0.38 1.34
CA PRO A 308 -9.98 -0.10 0.13
C PRO A 308 -9.89 0.90 -1.05
N PRO A 309 -10.14 0.46 -2.30
CA PRO A 309 -10.27 1.40 -3.42
C PRO A 309 -11.41 2.38 -3.15
N GLY A 310 -11.18 3.66 -3.44
CA GLY A 310 -12.17 4.73 -3.25
C GLY A 310 -12.13 5.43 -1.87
N THR A 311 -11.34 4.97 -0.90
CA THR A 311 -11.28 5.60 0.45
C THR A 311 -10.41 6.84 0.54
N GLY A 312 -10.27 7.62 -0.54
CA GLY A 312 -9.58 8.90 -0.51
C GLY A 312 -8.05 8.86 -0.28
N LYS A 313 -7.36 7.73 -0.47
CA LYS A 313 -5.88 7.64 -0.26
C LYS A 313 -5.10 8.77 -0.92
N THR A 314 -5.41 9.07 -2.18
CA THR A 314 -4.72 10.12 -2.93
C THR A 314 -4.99 11.50 -2.34
N GLN A 315 -6.20 11.73 -1.83
CA GLN A 315 -6.56 12.93 -1.08
C GLN A 315 -5.79 13.02 0.24
N THR A 316 -5.65 11.93 0.98
CA THR A 316 -4.79 11.88 2.18
C THR A 316 -3.33 12.19 1.85
N ILE A 317 -2.78 11.65 0.75
CA ILE A 317 -1.41 11.94 0.30
C ILE A 317 -1.26 13.43 -0.06
N THR A 318 -2.21 14.02 -0.78
CA THR A 318 -2.19 15.45 -1.11
C THR A 318 -2.15 16.32 0.15
N ASN A 319 -2.94 15.99 1.18
CA ASN A 319 -2.92 16.71 2.45
C ASN A 319 -1.64 16.50 3.25
N ILE A 320 -1.04 15.29 3.23
CA ILE A 320 0.29 15.05 3.82
C ILE A 320 1.32 15.98 3.16
N ILE A 321 1.31 16.07 1.83
CA ILE A 321 2.25 16.91 1.07
C ILE A 321 2.05 18.38 1.44
N SER A 322 0.82 18.89 1.46
CA SER A 322 0.56 20.31 1.75
C SER A 322 1.00 20.70 3.17
N GLU A 323 0.73 19.86 4.16
CA GLU A 323 1.16 20.10 5.54
C GLU A 323 2.68 20.03 5.71
N CYS A 324 3.35 19.10 5.02
CA CYS A 324 4.81 19.05 5.01
C CYS A 324 5.43 20.28 4.35
N ILE A 325 4.86 20.76 3.25
CA ILE A 325 5.29 22.01 2.59
C ILE A 325 5.11 23.19 3.54
N ALA A 326 3.97 23.29 4.23
CA ALA A 326 3.72 24.35 5.21
C ALA A 326 4.70 24.29 6.40
N ALA A 327 5.11 23.08 6.80
CA ALA A 327 6.16 22.85 7.79
C ALA A 327 7.59 23.07 7.25
N ASN A 328 7.75 23.65 6.05
CA ASN A 328 9.01 23.91 5.37
C ASN A 328 9.87 22.65 5.15
N LYS A 329 9.21 21.51 4.85
CA LYS A 329 9.87 20.24 4.54
C LYS A 329 9.86 19.96 3.04
N SER A 330 10.90 19.29 2.55
CA SER A 330 10.93 18.71 1.22
C SER A 330 10.23 17.34 1.21
N VAL A 331 9.41 17.08 0.19
CA VAL A 331 8.70 15.81 0.04
C VAL A 331 9.08 15.14 -1.28
N LEU A 332 9.52 13.87 -1.22
CA LEU A 332 9.71 13.03 -2.38
C LEU A 332 8.58 12.00 -2.44
N LEU A 333 7.74 12.08 -3.48
CA LEU A 333 6.69 11.10 -3.74
C LEU A 333 7.17 10.09 -4.79
N VAL A 334 7.20 8.81 -4.40
CA VAL A 334 7.59 7.69 -5.30
C VAL A 334 6.39 6.77 -5.50
N SER A 335 6.17 6.32 -6.74
CA SER A 335 5.10 5.39 -7.10
C SER A 335 5.55 4.47 -8.23
N GLY A 336 5.09 3.22 -8.22
CA GLY A 336 5.32 2.28 -9.31
C GLY A 336 4.44 2.50 -10.55
N ARG A 337 3.53 3.48 -10.53
CA ARG A 337 2.66 3.85 -11.66
C ARG A 337 2.58 5.37 -11.83
N MET A 338 2.76 5.83 -13.06
CA MET A 338 2.67 7.26 -13.42
C MET A 338 1.29 7.85 -13.12
N ALA A 339 0.22 7.11 -13.43
CA ALA A 339 -1.16 7.59 -13.23
C ALA A 339 -1.45 8.00 -11.77
N SER A 340 -0.79 7.36 -10.79
CA SER A 340 -0.92 7.72 -9.38
C SER A 340 -0.19 9.02 -9.04
N LEU A 341 0.97 9.28 -9.66
CA LEU A 341 1.72 10.54 -9.52
C LEU A 341 0.95 11.68 -10.18
N ASP A 342 0.49 11.48 -11.42
CA ASP A 342 -0.32 12.45 -12.17
C ASP A 342 -1.59 12.85 -11.40
N ALA A 343 -2.25 11.88 -10.75
CA ALA A 343 -3.46 12.14 -9.97
C ALA A 343 -3.21 12.97 -8.71
N VAL A 344 -2.01 12.90 -8.12
CA VAL A 344 -1.62 13.77 -6.98
C VAL A 344 -1.22 15.14 -7.51
N LEU A 345 -0.40 15.19 -8.56
CA LEU A 345 0.08 16.43 -9.17
C LEU A 345 -1.08 17.30 -9.66
N ARG A 346 -2.07 16.71 -10.34
CA ARG A 346 -3.29 17.44 -10.77
C ARG A 346 -4.00 18.08 -9.58
N ARG A 347 -4.20 17.36 -8.48
CA ARG A 347 -4.86 17.91 -7.28
C ARG A 347 -4.06 19.06 -6.65
N LEU A 348 -2.74 18.97 -6.64
CA LEU A 348 -1.87 20.05 -6.14
C LEU A 348 -1.95 21.27 -7.06
N ASN A 349 -1.93 21.06 -8.39
CA ASN A 349 -2.09 22.12 -9.38
C ASN A 349 -3.45 22.81 -9.27
N ASP A 350 -4.54 22.04 -9.16
CA ASP A 350 -5.91 22.55 -9.00
C ASP A 350 -6.08 23.44 -7.75
N LYS A 351 -5.20 23.24 -6.76
CA LYS A 351 -5.15 24.00 -5.50
C LYS A 351 -4.06 25.06 -5.47
N GLY A 352 -3.38 25.30 -6.59
CA GLY A 352 -2.37 26.35 -6.73
C GLY A 352 -1.00 26.03 -6.11
N LEU A 353 -0.71 24.78 -5.75
CA LEU A 353 0.62 24.35 -5.28
C LEU A 353 1.50 23.78 -6.40
N GLY A 354 1.08 23.92 -7.66
CA GLY A 354 1.81 23.36 -8.80
C GLY A 354 3.23 23.92 -8.97
N ASP A 355 3.41 25.22 -8.73
CA ASP A 355 4.72 25.89 -8.85
C ASP A 355 5.75 25.40 -7.81
N LEU A 356 5.29 24.74 -6.73
CA LEU A 356 6.13 24.13 -5.70
C LEU A 356 6.47 22.66 -6.01
N CYS A 357 5.89 22.09 -7.07
CA CYS A 357 6.06 20.70 -7.43
C CYS A 357 7.04 20.55 -8.59
N LEU A 358 8.06 19.71 -8.42
CA LEU A 358 8.92 19.29 -9.52
C LEU A 358 8.51 17.89 -9.98
N ALA A 359 7.92 17.80 -11.18
CA ALA A 359 7.56 16.52 -11.77
C ALA A 359 8.77 15.92 -12.51
N ALA A 360 9.70 15.34 -11.75
CA ALA A 360 10.90 14.68 -12.29
C ALA A 360 10.58 13.27 -12.85
N HIS A 361 9.69 13.20 -13.85
CA HIS A 361 9.44 11.99 -14.64
C HIS A 361 10.42 11.97 -15.82
N SER A 362 11.14 10.86 -15.99
CA SER A 362 12.40 10.85 -16.75
C SER A 362 12.23 10.86 -18.27
N LEU A 363 11.01 10.66 -18.80
CA LEU A 363 10.81 10.48 -20.26
C LEU A 363 9.74 11.37 -20.91
N LYS A 364 9.10 12.27 -20.15
CA LYS A 364 8.22 13.31 -20.71
C LYS A 364 8.75 14.72 -20.47
N THR A 365 9.79 14.85 -19.65
CA THR A 365 10.29 16.13 -19.19
C THR A 365 11.75 16.18 -19.60
N SER A 366 12.04 16.86 -20.70
CA SER A 366 13.42 17.02 -21.15
C SER A 366 14.24 17.71 -20.06
N LYS A 367 15.58 17.53 -20.04
CA LYS A 367 16.47 18.28 -19.14
C LYS A 367 16.17 19.79 -19.17
N ARG A 368 15.78 20.29 -20.35
CA ARG A 368 15.36 21.67 -20.57
C ARG A 368 14.03 22.01 -19.88
N ASP A 369 13.05 21.12 -19.91
CA ASP A 369 11.76 21.32 -19.24
C ASP A 369 11.90 21.26 -17.72
N ILE A 370 12.76 20.37 -17.19
CA ILE A 370 13.09 20.33 -15.76
C ILE A 370 13.74 21.65 -15.34
N LEU A 371 14.71 22.15 -16.12
CA LEU A 371 15.36 23.43 -15.87
C LEU A 371 14.35 24.59 -15.96
N ALA A 372 13.44 24.56 -16.93
CA ALA A 372 12.40 25.58 -17.06
C ALA A 372 11.41 25.55 -15.87
N GLN A 373 11.03 24.37 -15.38
CA GLN A 373 10.21 24.24 -14.17
C GLN A 373 10.93 24.77 -12.93
N LEU A 374 12.22 24.47 -12.78
CA LEU A 374 13.04 24.99 -11.70
C LEU A 374 13.17 26.52 -11.78
N GLU A 375 13.41 27.05 -12.97
CA GLU A 375 13.47 28.50 -13.22
C GLU A 375 12.13 29.17 -12.91
N GLN A 376 11.02 28.56 -13.32
CA GLN A 376 9.67 29.03 -12.99
C GLN A 376 9.44 29.02 -11.48
N GLY A 377 9.80 27.95 -10.78
CA GLY A 377 9.64 27.85 -9.32
C GLY A 377 10.51 28.87 -8.55
N LEU A 378 11.73 29.12 -9.02
CA LEU A 378 12.63 30.12 -8.43
C LEU A 378 12.16 31.56 -8.69
N ASN A 379 11.58 31.81 -9.86
CA ASN A 379 11.04 33.12 -10.25
C ASN A 379 9.58 33.31 -9.81
N ALA A 380 8.95 32.28 -9.23
CA ALA A 380 7.59 32.36 -8.75
C ALA A 380 7.51 33.46 -7.69
N PRO A 381 6.66 34.49 -7.88
CA PRO A 381 6.50 35.52 -6.87
C PRO A 381 6.04 34.84 -5.58
N ALA A 382 6.72 35.13 -4.47
CA ALA A 382 6.27 34.69 -3.15
C ALA A 382 4.77 34.97 -3.08
N ALA A 383 3.97 33.91 -2.89
CA ALA A 383 2.52 34.01 -2.89
C ALA A 383 2.17 35.21 -2.01
N LYS A 384 1.50 36.21 -2.60
CA LYS A 384 1.05 37.38 -1.84
C LYS A 384 0.17 36.83 -0.75
N GLY A 385 0.72 36.68 0.46
CA GLY A 385 0.10 35.93 1.53
C GLY A 385 -1.35 36.36 1.64
N GLY A 386 -2.27 35.39 1.63
CA GLY A 386 -3.68 35.68 1.82
C GLY A 386 -3.77 36.67 2.97
N GLY A 387 -4.27 37.87 2.68
CA GLY A 387 -4.06 39.03 3.54
C GLY A 387 -4.73 38.87 4.91
N LYS A 388 -5.02 39.99 5.58
CA LYS A 388 -5.79 39.99 6.84
C LYS A 388 -7.06 39.13 6.80
N THR A 389 -7.65 38.92 5.63
CA THR A 389 -8.83 38.06 5.41
C THR A 389 -8.55 36.57 5.63
N ALA A 390 -7.48 36.00 5.07
CA ALA A 390 -7.21 34.56 5.23
C ALA A 390 -6.93 34.20 6.69
N LYS A 391 -6.24 35.09 7.42
CA LYS A 391 -6.03 34.92 8.86
C LYS A 391 -7.35 34.91 9.66
N LYS A 392 -8.28 35.80 9.32
CA LYS A 392 -9.62 35.85 9.95
C LYS A 392 -10.43 34.58 9.66
N ASP A 393 -10.38 34.08 8.44
CA ASP A 393 -11.11 32.87 8.07
C ASP A 393 -10.57 31.65 8.83
N LEU A 394 -9.24 31.57 9.01
CA LEU A 394 -8.60 30.53 9.82
C LEU A 394 -8.96 30.65 11.31
N GLU A 395 -8.96 31.86 11.87
CA GLU A 395 -9.42 32.11 13.25
C GLU A 395 -10.88 31.68 13.44
N ALA A 396 -11.77 32.01 12.48
CA ALA A 396 -13.17 31.59 12.52
C ALA A 396 -13.35 30.07 12.41
N LEU A 397 -12.52 29.39 11.62
CA LEU A 397 -12.50 27.92 11.53
C LEU A 397 -12.08 27.28 12.85
N ASP A 398 -11.06 27.83 13.51
CA ASP A 398 -10.62 27.35 14.82
C ASP A 398 -11.70 27.53 15.89
N ASP A 399 -12.40 28.67 15.88
CA ASP A 399 -13.52 28.93 16.80
C ASP A 399 -14.66 27.93 16.57
N LEU A 400 -15.09 27.73 15.31
CA LEU A 400 -16.14 26.77 14.97
C LEU A 400 -15.75 25.34 15.38
N ARG A 401 -14.49 24.96 15.20
CA ARG A 401 -14.00 23.65 15.63
C ARG A 401 -14.08 23.49 17.15
N ARG A 402 -13.67 24.51 17.92
CA ARG A 402 -13.79 24.48 19.39
C ARG A 402 -15.23 24.31 19.84
N ASP A 403 -16.18 24.97 19.16
CA ASP A 403 -17.61 24.86 19.47
C ASP A 403 -18.16 23.44 19.18
N LEU A 404 -17.80 22.85 18.03
CA LEU A 404 -18.19 21.48 17.69
C LEU A 404 -17.58 20.44 18.64
N ASP A 405 -16.30 20.61 18.99
CA ASP A 405 -15.61 19.73 19.94
C ASP A 405 -16.18 19.88 21.36
N ALA A 406 -16.60 21.09 21.76
CA ALA A 406 -17.30 21.30 23.02
C ALA A 406 -18.68 20.61 23.03
N PHE A 407 -19.46 20.75 21.97
CA PHE A 407 -20.74 20.08 21.83
C PHE A 407 -20.62 18.55 21.91
N ALA A 408 -19.66 17.98 21.17
CA ALA A 408 -19.40 16.54 21.18
C ALA A 408 -19.00 16.05 22.58
N ARG A 409 -18.16 16.80 23.31
CA ARG A 409 -17.79 16.48 24.70
C ARG A 409 -18.99 16.52 25.64
N GLU A 410 -19.82 17.56 25.57
CA GLU A 410 -21.02 17.70 26.42
C GLU A 410 -22.05 16.59 26.16
N LEU A 411 -22.16 16.11 24.92
CA LEU A 411 -23.06 15.03 24.54
C LEU A 411 -22.64 13.67 25.14
N HIS A 412 -21.33 13.41 25.20
CA HIS A 412 -20.75 12.16 25.71
C HIS A 412 -20.34 12.22 27.19
N GLN A 413 -20.42 13.38 27.83
CA GLN A 413 -20.12 13.51 29.25
C GLN A 413 -21.19 12.79 30.10
N LYS A 414 -20.75 11.88 30.96
CA LYS A 414 -21.63 11.18 31.90
C LYS A 414 -22.11 12.14 33.00
N ARG A 415 -23.42 12.24 33.19
CA ARG A 415 -24.03 13.11 34.22
C ARG A 415 -24.16 12.35 35.53
N ALA A 416 -23.77 12.98 36.64
CA ALA A 416 -23.63 12.33 37.94
C ALA A 416 -24.92 11.65 38.45
N LEU A 417 -26.09 12.22 38.16
CA LEU A 417 -27.38 11.69 38.64
C LEU A 417 -27.81 10.39 37.96
N LEU A 418 -27.47 10.19 36.69
CA LEU A 418 -27.91 9.05 35.89
C LEU A 418 -26.76 8.10 35.54
N ALA A 419 -25.51 8.50 35.77
CA ALA A 419 -24.29 7.83 35.29
C ALA A 419 -24.27 7.55 33.77
N LEU A 420 -25.15 8.22 33.03
CA LEU A 420 -25.33 8.13 31.58
C LEU A 420 -24.99 9.47 30.94
N SER A 421 -24.48 9.41 29.72
CA SER A 421 -24.37 10.54 28.81
C SER A 421 -25.67 10.79 28.07
N VAL A 422 -25.83 11.98 27.50
CA VAL A 422 -27.01 12.30 26.67
C VAL A 422 -27.03 11.41 25.42
N TYR A 423 -25.86 11.11 24.86
CA TYR A 423 -25.72 10.14 23.76
C TYR A 423 -26.25 8.75 24.13
N GLU A 424 -25.80 8.19 25.26
CA GLU A 424 -26.25 6.87 25.74
C GLU A 424 -27.76 6.87 26.03
N ALA A 425 -28.28 7.92 26.67
CA ALA A 425 -29.70 8.04 26.96
C ALA A 425 -30.55 8.08 25.68
N ASN A 426 -30.14 8.87 24.67
CA ASN A 426 -30.82 8.92 23.38
C ASN A 426 -30.71 7.59 22.62
N GLY A 427 -29.57 6.89 22.73
CA GLY A 427 -29.39 5.56 22.15
C GLY A 427 -30.40 4.56 22.72
N ILE A 428 -30.58 4.55 24.05
CA ILE A 428 -31.56 3.70 24.73
C ILE A 428 -32.99 3.99 24.26
N VAL A 429 -33.35 5.28 24.13
CA VAL A 429 -34.68 5.69 23.64
C VAL A 429 -34.88 5.24 22.19
N ALA A 430 -33.91 5.47 21.31
CA ALA A 430 -34.01 5.11 19.90
C ALA A 430 -34.10 3.59 19.69
N GLU A 431 -33.34 2.79 20.45
CA GLU A 431 -33.45 1.32 20.43
C GLU A 431 -34.83 0.85 20.91
N SER A 432 -35.37 1.51 21.93
CA SER A 432 -36.70 1.21 22.47
C SER A 432 -37.80 1.54 21.47
N GLU A 433 -37.74 2.67 20.78
CA GLU A 433 -38.67 3.06 19.71
C GLU A 433 -38.57 2.13 18.48
N ALA A 434 -37.36 1.73 18.09
CA ALA A 434 -37.16 0.78 17.00
C ALA A 434 -37.71 -0.62 17.32
N ALA A 435 -37.69 -1.02 18.60
CA ALA A 435 -38.28 -2.27 19.07
C ALA A 435 -39.83 -2.23 19.06
N GLN A 436 -40.45 -1.08 19.31
CA GLN A 436 -41.91 -0.90 19.27
C GLN A 436 -42.50 -1.18 17.88
N GLY A 437 -41.76 -0.90 16.80
CA GLY A 437 -42.19 -1.14 15.42
C GLY A 437 -42.29 -2.62 15.03
N ARG A 438 -41.81 -3.56 15.88
CA ARG A 438 -41.80 -4.98 15.56
C ARG A 438 -42.80 -5.85 16.31
N ASP A 439 -43.34 -5.44 17.45
CA ASP A 439 -44.47 -6.11 18.13
C ASP A 439 -44.80 -5.40 19.46
N GLY A 440 -45.15 -4.10 19.45
CA GLY A 440 -45.79 -3.42 20.60
C GLY A 440 -45.12 -3.58 21.97
N ALA A 441 -43.82 -3.88 22.01
CA ALA A 441 -43.10 -4.22 23.22
C ALA A 441 -42.71 -2.94 23.96
N THR A 442 -43.04 -2.90 25.25
CA THR A 442 -42.63 -1.83 26.15
C THR A 442 -41.13 -1.92 26.43
N PRO A 443 -40.44 -0.80 26.69
CA PRO A 443 -39.02 -0.87 26.98
C PRO A 443 -38.81 -1.79 28.21
N PRO A 444 -37.76 -2.63 28.26
CA PRO A 444 -37.50 -3.40 29.46
C PRO A 444 -37.07 -2.44 30.58
N LEU A 445 -37.71 -2.52 31.75
CA LEU A 445 -37.16 -1.92 32.96
C LEU A 445 -35.93 -2.74 33.35
N PRO A 446 -34.71 -2.17 33.34
CA PRO A 446 -33.55 -2.90 33.80
C PRO A 446 -33.65 -3.07 35.32
N PHE A 447 -34.21 -4.20 35.75
CA PHE A 447 -34.14 -4.65 37.14
C PHE A 447 -33.09 -5.75 37.20
N VAL A 448 -32.12 -5.60 38.10
CA VAL A 448 -31.10 -6.62 38.35
C VAL A 448 -31.24 -7.03 39.81
N VAL A 449 -31.59 -8.29 40.04
CA VAL A 449 -31.46 -8.88 41.37
C VAL A 449 -30.06 -9.46 41.46
N GLU A 450 -29.21 -8.83 42.27
CA GLU A 450 -27.81 -9.22 42.44
C GLU A 450 -27.64 -10.67 42.92
N ASN A 451 -28.66 -11.28 43.56
CA ASN A 451 -28.60 -12.68 43.97
C ASN A 451 -30.00 -13.34 44.10
N PRO A 452 -30.54 -13.96 43.03
CA PRO A 452 -31.90 -14.52 43.02
C PRO A 452 -32.15 -15.62 44.05
N LEU A 453 -31.09 -16.33 44.46
CA LEU A 453 -31.17 -17.48 45.37
C LEU A 453 -31.27 -17.08 46.85
N LEU A 454 -31.08 -15.80 47.18
CA LEU A 454 -31.12 -15.29 48.56
C LEU A 454 -32.38 -14.47 48.85
N ILE A 455 -33.29 -14.30 47.89
CA ILE A 455 -34.53 -13.56 48.09
C ILE A 455 -35.49 -14.40 48.94
N SER A 456 -35.86 -13.91 50.12
CA SER A 456 -36.94 -14.48 50.93
C SER A 456 -38.32 -14.18 50.32
N THR A 457 -39.33 -14.99 50.61
CA THR A 457 -40.71 -14.79 50.12
C THR A 457 -41.23 -13.38 50.46
N SER A 458 -40.91 -12.87 51.66
CA SER A 458 -41.25 -11.51 52.08
C SER A 458 -40.54 -10.41 51.29
N GLN A 459 -39.30 -10.65 50.83
CA GLN A 459 -38.59 -9.69 49.98
C GLN A 459 -39.15 -9.71 48.56
N LEU A 460 -39.58 -10.88 48.07
CA LEU A 460 -40.25 -10.99 46.77
C LEU A 460 -41.59 -10.24 46.79
N GLU A 461 -42.41 -10.44 47.81
CA GLU A 461 -43.67 -9.70 48.03
C GLU A 461 -43.44 -8.18 48.14
N ALA A 462 -42.33 -7.76 48.78
CA ALA A 462 -41.97 -6.35 48.87
C ALA A 462 -41.57 -5.76 47.50
N ILE A 463 -40.85 -6.53 46.68
CA ILE A 463 -40.48 -6.15 45.31
C ILE A 463 -41.73 -6.08 44.44
N GLU A 464 -42.63 -7.07 44.50
CA GLU A 464 -43.92 -7.05 43.80
C GLU A 464 -44.75 -5.83 44.21
N SER A 465 -44.85 -5.55 45.51
CA SER A 465 -45.57 -4.36 46.01
C SER A 465 -44.93 -3.04 45.53
N LEU A 466 -43.60 -2.97 45.42
CA LEU A 466 -42.91 -1.81 44.88
C LEU A 466 -43.15 -1.63 43.39
N VAL A 467 -43.17 -2.72 42.61
CA VAL A 467 -43.51 -2.71 41.19
C VAL A 467 -44.95 -2.22 41.00
N GLU A 468 -45.91 -2.75 41.75
CA GLU A 468 -47.31 -2.31 41.71
C GLU A 468 -47.49 -0.82 42.11
N LYS A 469 -46.77 -0.36 43.14
CA LYS A 469 -46.79 1.05 43.55
C LYS A 469 -46.12 1.98 42.54
N SER A 470 -45.06 1.51 41.87
CA SER A 470 -44.40 2.28 40.82
C SER A 470 -45.25 2.36 39.55
N ALA A 471 -45.97 1.30 39.21
CA ALA A 471 -46.95 1.23 38.14
C ALA A 471 -48.12 2.22 38.31
N THR A 472 -48.46 2.58 39.55
CA THR A 472 -49.54 3.51 39.88
C THR A 472 -49.05 4.95 40.08
N HIS A 473 -47.74 5.20 40.00
CA HIS A 473 -47.18 6.53 40.19
C HIS A 473 -47.52 7.43 38.99
N PRO A 474 -48.10 8.64 39.21
CA PRO A 474 -48.60 9.48 38.13
C PRO A 474 -47.53 10.01 37.17
N SER A 475 -46.24 9.93 37.48
CA SER A 475 -45.18 10.24 36.50
C SER A 475 -44.86 9.10 35.52
N LEU A 476 -45.21 7.85 35.86
CA LEU A 476 -45.04 6.66 35.01
C LEU A 476 -46.36 6.26 34.35
N ALA A 477 -47.47 6.41 35.07
CA ALA A 477 -48.84 6.15 34.61
C ALA A 477 -49.55 7.37 34.00
N GLY A 478 -49.12 8.59 34.33
CA GLY A 478 -49.88 9.82 34.10
C GLY A 478 -49.20 10.82 33.17
N ALA A 479 -49.18 10.48 31.89
CA ALA A 479 -49.40 11.42 30.78
C ALA A 479 -50.05 10.60 29.66
N ALA A 480 -51.38 10.49 29.73
CA ALA A 480 -52.18 9.37 29.26
C ALA A 480 -52.26 9.15 27.72
N GLU A 481 -51.47 9.83 26.90
CA GLU A 481 -51.40 9.51 25.46
C GLU A 481 -49.98 9.55 24.86
N SER A 482 -48.98 10.12 25.55
CA SER A 482 -47.64 10.34 24.98
C SER A 482 -46.50 9.59 25.68
N SER A 483 -46.76 8.88 26.79
CA SER A 483 -45.74 8.09 27.49
C SER A 483 -45.50 6.75 26.82
N LEU A 484 -44.23 6.42 26.57
CA LEU A 484 -43.78 5.11 26.03
C LEU A 484 -44.12 3.92 26.96
N TRP A 485 -44.54 4.19 28.20
CA TRP A 485 -44.87 3.21 29.23
C TRP A 485 -46.38 3.08 29.48
N ASN A 486 -47.21 3.76 28.68
CA ASN A 486 -48.65 3.71 28.81
C ASN A 486 -49.16 2.28 28.55
N GLY A 487 -49.85 1.67 29.52
CA GLY A 487 -50.33 0.29 29.44
C GLY A 487 -49.26 -0.80 29.60
N ALA A 488 -48.01 -0.45 29.95
CA ALA A 488 -46.94 -1.41 30.22
C ALA A 488 -47.21 -2.24 31.50
N PHE A 489 -47.81 -1.60 32.49
CA PHE A 489 -47.96 -2.15 33.84
C PHE A 489 -49.37 -2.68 34.14
N THR A 490 -50.26 -2.72 33.14
CA THR A 490 -51.65 -3.14 33.32
C THR A 490 -51.87 -4.65 33.15
N ASP A 491 -50.87 -5.38 32.65
CA ASP A 491 -50.92 -6.84 32.49
C ASP A 491 -49.64 -7.48 33.07
N PRO A 492 -49.72 -8.21 34.20
CA PRO A 492 -48.59 -8.89 34.82
C PRO A 492 -47.89 -9.89 33.88
N ASN A 493 -48.58 -10.37 32.83
CA ASN A 493 -48.04 -11.31 31.84
C ASN A 493 -47.34 -10.61 30.67
N ARG A 494 -47.38 -9.28 30.56
CA ARG A 494 -46.71 -8.51 29.49
C ARG A 494 -45.29 -8.07 29.87
N ALA A 495 -44.96 -8.02 31.15
CA ALA A 495 -43.57 -7.87 31.56
C ALA A 495 -42.84 -9.17 31.23
N ASP A 496 -41.60 -9.08 30.72
CA ASP A 496 -40.72 -10.21 30.37
C ASP A 496 -40.36 -11.15 31.55
N LEU A 497 -41.10 -11.10 32.66
CA LEU A 497 -41.04 -12.03 33.79
C LEU A 497 -41.05 -13.50 33.36
N PRO A 498 -41.85 -13.98 32.38
CA PRO A 498 -41.76 -15.35 31.92
C PRO A 498 -40.42 -15.67 31.25
N ALA A 499 -39.85 -14.73 30.48
CA ALA A 499 -38.59 -14.92 29.79
C ALA A 499 -37.39 -14.89 30.77
N GLU A 500 -37.40 -13.95 31.73
CA GLU A 500 -36.36 -13.84 32.76
C GLU A 500 -36.47 -14.98 33.78
N ALA A 501 -37.69 -15.37 34.19
CA ALA A 501 -37.92 -16.54 35.04
C ALA A 501 -37.44 -17.83 34.34
N ASN A 502 -37.69 -17.97 33.03
CA ASN A 502 -37.20 -19.12 32.27
C ASN A 502 -35.67 -19.09 32.13
N ARG A 503 -35.06 -17.90 31.98
CA ARG A 503 -33.59 -17.73 31.98
C ARG A 503 -32.96 -18.09 33.33
N VAL A 504 -33.56 -17.66 34.45
CA VAL A 504 -33.13 -18.01 35.82
C VAL A 504 -33.36 -19.50 36.10
N LEU A 505 -34.50 -20.07 35.69
CA LEU A 505 -34.78 -21.50 35.80
C LEU A 505 -33.75 -22.32 35.02
N GLN A 506 -33.41 -21.93 33.79
CA GLN A 506 -32.34 -22.56 33.01
C GLN A 506 -30.98 -22.46 33.70
N ALA A 507 -30.67 -21.29 34.28
CA ALA A 507 -29.43 -21.06 35.01
C ALA A 507 -29.33 -21.90 36.30
N VAL A 508 -30.45 -22.35 36.88
CA VAL A 508 -30.51 -23.22 38.07
C VAL A 508 -30.61 -24.70 37.70
N LEU A 509 -31.33 -25.05 36.64
CA LEU A 509 -31.49 -26.42 36.13
C LEU A 509 -30.17 -27.01 35.61
N MET A 510 -29.32 -26.20 34.98
CA MET A 510 -28.02 -26.67 34.46
C MET A 510 -27.05 -27.10 35.58
N PRO A 511 -26.84 -26.30 36.64
CA PRO A 511 -26.07 -26.72 37.81
C PRO A 511 -26.69 -27.90 38.55
N LEU A 512 -28.02 -27.94 38.73
CA LEU A 512 -28.69 -29.04 39.42
C LEU A 512 -28.56 -30.37 38.66
N SER A 513 -28.73 -30.37 37.35
CA SER A 513 -28.54 -31.56 36.51
C SER A 513 -27.08 -32.03 36.49
N ARG A 514 -26.11 -31.10 36.54
CA ARG A 514 -24.70 -31.45 36.75
C ARG A 514 -24.46 -32.05 38.13
N LEU A 515 -25.03 -31.48 39.18
CA LEU A 515 -24.92 -32.01 40.54
C LEU A 515 -25.50 -33.43 40.63
N GLU A 516 -26.65 -33.68 40.01
CA GLU A 516 -27.27 -35.00 39.95
C GLU A 516 -26.43 -36.00 39.15
N ALA A 517 -25.85 -35.59 38.02
CA ALA A 517 -24.97 -36.45 37.24
C ALA A 517 -23.68 -36.80 38.01
N VAL A 518 -23.09 -35.81 38.69
CA VAL A 518 -21.88 -36.02 39.50
C VAL A 518 -22.19 -36.86 40.74
N SER A 519 -23.31 -36.62 41.43
CA SER A 519 -23.70 -37.41 42.59
C SER A 519 -24.00 -38.86 42.24
N ARG A 520 -24.65 -39.11 41.07
CA ARG A 520 -24.89 -40.45 40.54
C ARG A 520 -23.58 -41.16 40.20
N ALA A 521 -22.67 -40.49 39.49
CA ALA A 521 -21.35 -41.07 39.17
C ALA A 521 -20.54 -41.40 40.43
N LEU A 522 -20.58 -40.53 41.45
CA LEU A 522 -19.89 -40.75 42.73
C LEU A 522 -20.52 -41.92 43.50
N ALA A 523 -21.85 -42.01 43.53
CA ALA A 523 -22.58 -43.10 44.17
C ALA A 523 -22.29 -44.45 43.50
N GLU A 524 -22.24 -44.50 42.17
CA GLU A 524 -21.86 -45.70 41.41
C GLU A 524 -20.42 -46.14 41.71
N GLN A 525 -19.46 -45.21 41.71
CA GLN A 525 -18.06 -45.52 42.04
C GLN A 525 -17.88 -46.03 43.47
N LEU A 526 -18.69 -45.53 44.41
CA LEU A 526 -18.66 -45.95 45.80
C LEU A 526 -19.57 -47.15 46.09
N SER A 527 -20.33 -47.65 45.08
CA SER A 527 -21.34 -48.70 45.22
C SER A 527 -22.39 -48.41 46.31
N VAL A 528 -22.79 -47.15 46.46
CA VAL A 528 -23.81 -46.68 47.39
C VAL A 528 -25.08 -46.30 46.62
N ALA A 529 -26.24 -46.33 47.30
CA ALA A 529 -27.50 -45.88 46.72
C ALA A 529 -27.41 -44.42 46.24
N ILE A 530 -27.98 -44.15 45.06
CA ILE A 530 -28.01 -42.82 44.46
C ILE A 530 -28.87 -41.91 45.36
N PRO A 531 -28.34 -40.76 45.82
CA PRO A 531 -29.05 -39.88 46.73
C PRO A 531 -30.23 -39.21 46.01
N LEU A 532 -31.41 -39.24 46.63
CA LEU A 532 -32.63 -38.62 46.11
C LEU A 532 -32.91 -37.26 46.74
N GLN A 533 -32.19 -36.89 47.81
CA GLN A 533 -32.28 -35.60 48.49
C GLN A 533 -30.91 -34.91 48.61
N SER A 534 -30.88 -33.57 48.62
CA SER A 534 -29.64 -32.78 48.73
C SER A 534 -28.83 -33.10 50.00
N SER A 535 -29.51 -33.40 51.11
CA SER A 535 -28.90 -33.81 52.38
C SER A 535 -28.18 -35.16 52.31
N GLU A 536 -28.58 -36.04 51.39
CA GLU A 536 -27.93 -37.33 51.15
C GLU A 536 -26.68 -37.15 50.28
N THR A 537 -26.68 -36.17 49.37
CA THR A 537 -25.52 -35.78 48.56
C THR A 537 -24.36 -35.25 49.41
N ASP A 538 -24.66 -34.44 50.45
CA ASP A 538 -23.66 -33.96 51.41
C ASP A 538 -23.04 -35.12 52.23
N ARG A 539 -23.85 -36.11 52.60
CA ARG A 539 -23.35 -37.33 53.26
C ARG A 539 -22.45 -38.14 52.32
N LEU A 540 -22.79 -38.22 51.04
CA LEU A 540 -21.96 -38.89 50.03
C LEU A 540 -20.62 -38.18 49.83
N LEU A 541 -20.60 -36.84 49.85
CA LEU A 541 -19.38 -36.04 49.84
C LEU A 541 -18.54 -36.22 51.12
N GLN A 542 -19.16 -36.30 52.29
CA GLN A 542 -18.45 -36.63 53.53
C GLN A 542 -17.82 -38.01 53.47
N ILE A 543 -18.57 -39.05 53.03
CA ILE A 543 -18.07 -40.41 52.87
C ILE A 543 -16.88 -40.44 51.89
N ALA A 544 -17.03 -39.83 50.71
CA ALA A 544 -15.95 -39.71 49.73
C ALA A 544 -14.72 -38.96 50.29
N GLY A 545 -14.94 -37.92 51.09
CA GLY A 545 -13.88 -37.19 51.79
C GLY A 545 -13.15 -38.03 52.83
N THR A 546 -13.86 -38.84 53.63
CA THR A 546 -13.25 -39.81 54.55
C THR A 546 -12.50 -40.91 53.81
N ILE A 547 -13.00 -41.42 52.68
CA ILE A 547 -12.29 -42.42 51.87
C ILE A 547 -11.02 -41.83 51.28
N ARG A 548 -11.07 -40.60 50.76
CA ARG A 548 -9.90 -39.89 50.22
C ARG A 548 -8.84 -39.59 51.27
N THR A 549 -9.23 -39.39 52.53
CA THR A 549 -8.29 -39.17 53.64
C THR A 549 -7.82 -40.49 54.26
N ALA A 550 -8.56 -41.58 54.10
CA ALA A 550 -8.15 -42.93 54.47
C ALA A 550 -7.22 -43.58 53.41
N SER A 551 -7.31 -43.21 52.14
CA SER A 551 -6.38 -43.64 51.08
C SER A 551 -4.96 -43.07 51.21
N ASP A 552 -4.70 -42.20 52.19
CA ASP A 552 -3.34 -41.80 52.59
C ASP A 552 -2.71 -42.80 53.60
N TRP A 553 -3.40 -43.90 53.96
CA TRP A 553 -3.00 -44.89 54.97
C TRP A 553 -2.95 -46.35 54.47
N GLU A 554 -2.80 -46.59 53.17
CA GLU A 554 -2.34 -47.87 52.60
C GLU A 554 -1.43 -47.68 51.38
#